data_AF-H0E1T5-F1
#
_entry.id   AF-H0E1T5-F1
#
_cell.length_a   1.000
_cell.length_b   1.000
_cell.length_c   1.000
_cell.angle_alpha   90.00
_cell.angle_beta   90.00
_cell.angle_gamma   90.00
#
_symmetry.space_group_name_H-M   'P 1'
#
loop_
_entity.id
_entity.type
_entity.pdbx_description
1 polymer ?
#
loop_
_entity_poly.entity_id
_entity_poly.type
_entity_poly.pdbx_seq_one_letter_code
_entity_poly.pdbx_strand_id
1 'polypeptide(L)'
;MPDLRTRTASLLVIAVAAAGVTGCGGSDEKKSDGGGSYSQQLNSFCKDANASVSKLQTDLVALQGKFKPSQTKEASKAVEKPLKDYVSASRDQLSELEGLKPPSEYRSFHDKTVKALSAVVDAIDEGTGKLASGDAAGFQKALAGSLQGIGLEKMPASLKKDAPACGTV
;
A
#
# COMPACT_ATOMS: atom_id res chain seq x y z
N MET A 1 -15.29 -7.96 -41.27
CA MET A 1 -15.63 -6.86 -40.34
C MET A 1 -15.91 -7.49 -38.98
N PRO A 2 -14.95 -7.50 -38.05
CA PRO A 2 -15.16 -8.08 -36.72
C PRO A 2 -16.01 -7.15 -35.83
N ASP A 3 -17.04 -7.73 -35.21
CA ASP A 3 -18.04 -7.09 -34.35
C ASP A 3 -17.44 -6.30 -33.16
N LEU A 4 -17.93 -5.06 -32.99
CA LEU A 4 -17.53 -4.10 -31.95
C LEU A 4 -18.14 -4.38 -30.55
N ARG A 5 -18.80 -5.52 -30.32
CA ARG A 5 -19.62 -5.76 -29.11
C ARG A 5 -18.91 -6.37 -27.90
N THR A 6 -17.60 -6.58 -27.95
CA THR A 6 -16.84 -7.22 -26.83
C THR A 6 -15.72 -6.31 -26.30
N ARG A 7 -15.94 -5.00 -26.26
CA ARG A 7 -14.93 -4.01 -25.83
C ARG A 7 -15.45 -3.00 -24.81
N THR A 8 -15.96 -3.41 -23.66
CA THR A 8 -16.20 -2.49 -22.51
C THR A 8 -16.53 -3.24 -21.22
N ALA A 9 -15.64 -4.11 -20.78
CA ALA A 9 -15.63 -4.55 -19.39
C ALA A 9 -14.20 -4.96 -19.02
N SER A 10 -13.23 -4.10 -19.33
CA SER A 10 -11.98 -4.10 -18.61
C SER A 10 -12.30 -3.61 -17.20
N LEU A 11 -12.85 -4.52 -16.40
CA LEU A 11 -12.82 -4.46 -14.95
C LEU A 11 -11.43 -3.98 -14.58
N LEU A 12 -11.40 -2.98 -13.71
CA LEU A 12 -10.26 -2.38 -13.04
C LEU A 12 -9.42 -3.48 -12.36
N VAL A 13 -8.77 -4.34 -13.15
CA VAL A 13 -7.63 -5.13 -12.74
C VAL A 13 -6.54 -4.08 -12.68
N ILE A 14 -6.45 -3.42 -11.53
CA ILE A 14 -5.24 -2.71 -11.15
C ILE A 14 -4.17 -3.80 -11.22
N ALA A 15 -3.46 -3.82 -12.33
CA ALA A 15 -2.22 -4.55 -12.49
C ALA A 15 -1.22 -3.86 -11.56
N VAL A 16 -1.40 -4.08 -10.25
CA VAL A 16 -0.30 -3.97 -9.31
C VAL A 16 0.64 -5.05 -9.77
N ALA A 17 1.67 -4.63 -10.50
CA ALA A 17 2.63 -5.50 -11.13
C ALA A 17 3.09 -6.52 -10.10
N ALA A 18 2.75 -7.78 -10.35
CA ALA A 18 3.29 -8.93 -9.66
C ALA A 18 4.79 -9.03 -9.98
N ALA A 19 5.59 -8.16 -9.39
CA ALA A 19 7.01 -8.34 -9.26
C ALA A 19 7.25 -9.15 -7.97
N GLY A 20 7.09 -10.48 -8.09
CA GLY A 20 7.72 -11.48 -7.24
C GLY A 20 7.65 -11.31 -5.72
N VAL A 21 6.49 -11.60 -5.10
CA VAL A 21 6.42 -11.94 -3.66
C VAL A 21 6.21 -13.44 -3.46
N THR A 22 7.22 -14.25 -3.82
CA THR A 22 7.37 -15.60 -3.25
C THR A 22 8.07 -15.44 -1.90
N GLY A 23 7.30 -15.13 -0.85
CA GLY A 23 7.85 -14.88 0.47
C GLY A 23 6.81 -14.69 1.57
N CYS A 24 5.70 -15.42 1.51
CA CYS A 24 4.81 -15.57 2.67
C CYS A 24 5.46 -16.62 3.60
N GLY A 25 6.04 -16.19 4.72
CA GLY A 25 6.73 -17.11 5.63
C GLY A 25 7.13 -16.50 6.97
N GLY A 26 6.32 -16.76 7.99
CA GLY A 26 6.77 -16.90 9.38
C GLY A 26 6.55 -15.69 10.29
N SER A 27 5.40 -15.66 10.95
CA SER A 27 5.20 -14.94 12.21
C SER A 27 5.99 -15.64 13.31
N ASP A 28 7.14 -15.09 13.69
CA ASP A 28 7.83 -15.45 14.93
C ASP A 28 7.85 -14.23 15.85
N GLU A 29 6.93 -14.24 16.81
CA GLU A 29 6.89 -13.32 17.94
C GLU A 29 8.15 -13.50 18.80
N LYS A 30 9.16 -12.64 18.59
CA LYS A 30 10.20 -12.40 19.60
C LYS A 30 9.99 -11.04 20.25
N LYS A 31 9.61 -11.09 21.52
CA LYS A 31 9.67 -10.00 22.49
C LYS A 31 10.98 -9.22 22.31
N SER A 32 10.87 -7.96 21.91
CA SER A 32 12.00 -7.03 21.84
C SER A 32 12.05 -6.22 23.14
N ASP A 33 13.03 -6.54 23.98
CA ASP A 33 13.54 -5.61 24.98
C ASP A 33 14.07 -4.35 24.25
N GLY A 34 13.57 -3.19 24.66
CA GLY A 34 13.63 -1.94 23.91
C GLY A 34 15.04 -1.50 23.48
N GLY A 35 15.17 -1.18 22.18
CA GLY A 35 16.36 -0.52 21.64
C GLY A 35 16.96 -1.12 20.36
N GLY A 36 16.17 -1.74 19.48
CA GLY A 36 16.66 -2.21 18.18
C GLY A 36 17.23 -1.06 17.33
N SER A 37 18.24 -1.34 16.50
CA SER A 37 18.81 -0.31 15.62
C SER A 37 17.72 0.27 14.70
N TYR A 38 17.89 1.53 14.26
CA TYR A 38 16.95 2.17 13.32
C TYR A 38 16.65 1.28 12.09
N SER A 39 17.66 0.59 11.56
CA SER A 39 17.50 -0.36 10.44
C SER A 39 16.60 -1.55 10.78
N GLN A 40 16.68 -2.10 11.99
CA GLN A 40 15.80 -3.20 12.42
C GLN A 40 14.35 -2.73 12.55
N GLN A 41 14.13 -1.55 13.14
CA GLN A 41 12.80 -0.97 13.28
C GLN A 41 12.19 -0.64 11.91
N LEU A 42 12.99 -0.05 11.01
CA LEU A 42 12.59 0.21 9.62
C LEU A 42 12.27 -1.11 8.87
N ASN A 43 13.05 -2.17 9.10
CA ASN A 43 12.78 -3.48 8.51
C ASN A 43 11.45 -4.07 8.99
N SER A 44 11.15 -3.96 10.29
CA SER A 44 9.86 -4.39 10.84
C SER A 44 8.71 -3.60 10.23
N PHE A 45 8.83 -2.27 10.17
CA PHE A 45 7.85 -1.42 9.47
C PHE A 45 7.59 -1.91 8.03
N CYS A 46 8.64 -2.21 7.26
CA CYS A 46 8.47 -2.71 5.89
C CYS A 46 7.80 -4.09 5.83
N LYS A 47 8.06 -4.99 6.79
CA LYS A 47 7.34 -6.27 6.87
C LYS A 47 5.85 -6.06 7.13
N ASP A 48 5.52 -5.17 8.07
CA ASP A 48 4.14 -4.91 8.45
C ASP A 48 3.39 -4.19 7.32
N ALA A 49 4.04 -3.25 6.63
CA ALA A 49 3.50 -2.61 5.44
C ALA A 49 3.24 -3.63 4.32
N ASN A 50 4.18 -4.53 4.05
CA ASN A 50 4.01 -5.62 3.07
C ASN A 50 2.87 -6.57 3.46
N ALA A 51 2.70 -6.86 4.75
CA ALA A 51 1.59 -7.66 5.24
C ALA A 51 0.24 -6.96 5.04
N SER A 52 0.15 -5.66 5.31
CA SER A 52 -1.05 -4.85 5.05
C SER A 52 -1.41 -4.83 3.55
N VAL A 53 -0.42 -4.66 2.67
CA VAL A 53 -0.63 -4.72 1.21
C VAL A 53 -1.11 -6.11 0.79
N SER A 54 -0.48 -7.18 1.29
CA SER A 54 -0.84 -8.57 0.96
C SER A 54 -2.26 -8.91 1.43
N LYS A 55 -2.64 -8.39 2.61
CA LYS A 55 -3.99 -8.52 3.14
C LYS A 55 -4.99 -7.79 2.25
N LEU A 56 -4.72 -6.54 1.89
CA LEU A 56 -5.58 -5.77 0.99
C LEU A 56 -5.76 -6.50 -0.35
N GLN A 57 -4.68 -7.00 -0.96
CA GLN A 57 -4.74 -7.76 -2.21
C GLN A 57 -5.61 -9.01 -2.06
N THR A 58 -5.44 -9.77 -0.96
CA THR A 58 -6.26 -10.96 -0.66
C THR A 58 -7.73 -10.59 -0.53
N ASP A 59 -8.04 -9.53 0.21
CA ASP A 59 -9.40 -9.04 0.42
C ASP A 59 -10.02 -8.58 -0.92
N LEU A 60 -9.27 -7.88 -1.78
CA LEU A 60 -9.73 -7.45 -3.11
C LEU A 60 -9.96 -8.63 -4.06
N VAL A 61 -9.06 -9.62 -4.09
CA VAL A 61 -9.23 -10.85 -4.90
C VAL A 61 -10.46 -11.63 -4.44
N ALA A 62 -10.71 -11.71 -3.13
CA ALA A 62 -11.92 -12.34 -2.59
C ALA A 62 -13.22 -11.64 -3.02
N LEU A 63 -13.15 -10.37 -3.46
CA LEU A 63 -14.29 -9.62 -4.00
C LEU A 63 -14.46 -9.80 -5.52
N GLN A 64 -13.38 -10.03 -6.28
CA GLN A 64 -13.43 -10.12 -7.75
C GLN A 64 -14.36 -11.23 -8.28
N GLY A 65 -14.57 -12.31 -7.51
CA GLY A 65 -15.50 -13.39 -7.88
C GLY A 65 -16.94 -13.22 -7.40
N LYS A 66 -17.24 -12.19 -6.60
CA LYS A 66 -18.54 -12.04 -5.92
C LYS A 66 -19.55 -11.19 -6.67
N PHE A 67 -19.10 -10.38 -7.62
CA PHE A 67 -19.96 -9.41 -8.32
C PHE A 67 -19.99 -9.66 -9.81
N LYS A 68 -21.18 -9.57 -10.41
CA LYS A 68 -21.34 -9.56 -11.87
C LYS A 68 -20.83 -8.22 -12.43
N PRO A 69 -20.41 -8.15 -13.71
CA PRO A 69 -19.99 -6.89 -14.34
C PRO A 69 -21.03 -5.76 -14.28
N SER A 70 -22.32 -6.09 -14.17
CA SER A 70 -23.40 -5.12 -14.01
C SER A 70 -23.54 -4.54 -12.60
N GLN A 71 -22.88 -5.11 -11.60
CA GLN A 71 -22.98 -4.73 -10.18
C GLN A 71 -21.82 -3.84 -9.74
N THR A 72 -21.49 -2.84 -10.56
CA THR A 72 -20.33 -1.97 -10.32
C THR A 72 -20.45 -1.15 -9.05
N LYS A 73 -21.65 -0.69 -8.69
CA LYS A 73 -21.89 0.07 -7.46
C LYS A 73 -21.71 -0.78 -6.20
N GLU A 74 -22.23 -2.00 -6.22
CA GLU A 74 -22.10 -2.96 -5.11
C GLU A 74 -20.64 -3.39 -4.95
N ALA A 75 -19.94 -3.66 -6.06
CA ALA A 75 -18.52 -3.96 -6.06
C ALA A 75 -17.69 -2.80 -5.47
N SER A 76 -17.96 -1.56 -5.90
CA SER A 76 -17.28 -0.36 -5.39
C SER A 76 -17.54 -0.10 -3.90
N LYS A 77 -18.74 -0.38 -3.40
CA LYS A 77 -19.03 -0.33 -1.96
C LYS A 77 -18.35 -1.46 -1.19
N ALA A 78 -18.24 -2.64 -1.79
CA ALA A 78 -17.64 -3.79 -1.12
C ALA A 78 -16.12 -3.63 -0.91
N VAL A 79 -15.44 -2.90 -1.80
CA VAL A 79 -14.01 -2.58 -1.66
C VAL A 79 -13.73 -1.44 -0.67
N GLU A 80 -14.75 -0.67 -0.28
CA GLU A 80 -14.60 0.44 0.67
C GLU A 80 -14.04 -0.03 2.02
N LYS A 81 -14.58 -1.12 2.57
CA LYS A 81 -14.13 -1.62 3.87
C LYS A 81 -12.66 -2.09 3.83
N PRO A 82 -12.23 -2.98 2.91
CA PRO A 82 -10.82 -3.35 2.81
C PRO A 82 -9.87 -2.17 2.66
N LEU A 83 -10.26 -1.16 1.87
CA LEU A 83 -9.43 0.04 1.70
C LEU A 83 -9.37 0.89 2.97
N LYS A 84 -10.48 1.07 3.70
CA LYS A 84 -10.49 1.76 5.00
C LYS A 84 -9.68 1.03 6.05
N ASP A 85 -9.80 -0.30 6.12
CA ASP A 85 -9.00 -1.13 7.02
C ASP A 85 -7.50 -0.97 6.69
N TYR A 86 -7.13 -0.98 5.41
CA TYR A 86 -5.76 -0.73 4.96
C TYR A 86 -5.27 0.68 5.35
N VAL A 87 -6.04 1.73 5.07
CA VAL A 87 -5.70 3.11 5.44
C VAL A 87 -5.48 3.23 6.95
N SER A 88 -6.36 2.65 7.77
CA SER A 88 -6.20 2.67 9.23
C SER A 88 -4.90 2.00 9.66
N ALA A 89 -4.63 0.79 9.17
CA ALA A 89 -3.40 0.07 9.48
C ALA A 89 -2.15 0.84 9.01
N SER A 90 -2.20 1.46 7.83
CA SER A 90 -1.10 2.27 7.32
C SER A 90 -0.88 3.56 8.12
N ARG A 91 -1.93 4.19 8.66
CA ARG A 91 -1.80 5.35 9.56
C ARG A 91 -1.13 4.97 10.88
N ASP A 92 -1.52 3.84 11.46
CA ASP A 92 -0.88 3.34 12.69
C ASP A 92 0.61 3.03 12.42
N GLN A 93 0.91 2.34 11.32
CA GLN A 93 2.29 2.06 10.88
C GLN A 93 3.09 3.35 10.60
N LEU A 94 2.47 4.38 10.01
CA LEU A 94 3.12 5.67 9.76
C LEU A 94 3.43 6.41 11.06
N SER A 95 2.52 6.39 12.02
CA SER A 95 2.74 6.98 13.35
C SER A 95 3.93 6.30 14.06
N GLU A 96 4.03 4.97 13.96
CA GLU A 96 5.19 4.22 14.47
C GLU A 96 6.47 4.59 13.73
N LEU A 97 6.42 4.71 12.39
CA LEU A 97 7.55 5.15 11.58
C LEU A 97 8.01 6.55 11.98
N GLU A 98 7.11 7.52 12.09
CA GLU A 98 7.38 8.89 12.54
C GLU A 98 8.03 8.96 13.93
N GLY A 99 7.66 8.02 14.81
CA GLY A 99 8.24 7.90 16.15
C GLY A 99 9.67 7.36 16.17
N LEU A 100 10.17 6.83 15.05
CA LEU A 100 11.54 6.33 14.98
C LEU A 100 12.57 7.46 15.12
N LYS A 101 13.71 7.13 15.73
CA LYS A 101 14.83 8.06 15.88
C LYS A 101 15.92 7.71 14.86
N PRO A 102 15.88 8.24 13.63
CA PRO A 102 16.91 7.97 12.64
C PRO A 102 18.25 8.59 13.06
N PRO A 103 19.37 7.88 12.85
CA PRO A 103 20.71 8.49 12.81
C PRO A 103 20.75 9.70 11.87
N SER A 104 21.65 10.65 12.14
CA SER A 104 21.76 11.91 11.39
C SER A 104 21.88 11.71 9.88
N GLU A 105 22.63 10.69 9.46
CA GLU A 105 22.87 10.33 8.08
C GLU A 105 21.62 9.82 7.34
N TYR A 106 20.60 9.35 8.08
CA TYR A 106 19.35 8.82 7.53
C TYR A 106 18.15 9.74 7.75
N ARG A 107 18.29 10.86 8.47
CA ARG A 107 17.18 11.75 8.80
C ARG A 107 16.47 12.30 7.55
N SER A 108 17.23 12.80 6.57
CA SER A 108 16.64 13.32 5.32
C SER A 108 15.86 12.25 4.55
N PHE A 109 16.40 11.02 4.47
CA PHE A 109 15.72 9.88 3.87
C PHE A 109 14.42 9.59 4.63
N HIS A 110 14.51 9.46 5.95
CA HIS A 110 13.38 9.16 6.82
C HIS A 110 12.23 10.16 6.69
N ASP A 111 12.51 11.46 6.82
CA ASP A 111 11.51 12.53 6.77
C ASP A 111 10.79 12.56 5.42
N LYS A 112 11.54 12.36 4.32
CA LYS A 112 10.96 12.28 2.97
C LYS A 112 10.11 11.03 2.79
N THR A 113 10.56 9.89 3.30
CA THR A 113 9.80 8.63 3.25
C THR A 113 8.49 8.74 4.01
N VAL A 114 8.51 9.24 5.25
CA VAL A 114 7.31 9.51 6.06
C VAL A 114 6.34 10.40 5.29
N LYS A 115 6.81 11.55 4.80
CA LYS A 115 5.99 12.51 4.07
C LYS A 115 5.37 11.91 2.81
N ALA A 116 6.16 11.15 2.05
CA ALA A 116 5.69 10.51 0.83
C ALA A 116 4.63 9.44 1.13
N LEU A 117 4.85 8.60 2.14
CA LEU A 117 3.91 7.56 2.52
C LEU A 117 2.62 8.14 3.11
N SER A 118 2.69 9.19 3.92
CA SER A 118 1.50 9.92 4.38
C SER A 118 0.66 10.42 3.20
N ALA A 119 1.30 11.01 2.19
CA ALA A 119 0.60 11.47 0.99
C ALA A 119 -0.04 10.33 0.18
N VAL A 120 0.56 9.13 0.15
CA VAL A 120 -0.08 7.94 -0.43
C VAL A 120 -1.33 7.58 0.34
N VAL A 121 -1.21 7.45 1.67
CA VAL A 121 -2.29 6.95 2.54
C VAL A 121 -3.49 7.91 2.51
N ASP A 122 -3.25 9.22 2.55
CA ASP A 122 -4.30 10.22 2.45
C ASP A 122 -5.00 10.19 1.08
N ALA A 123 -4.27 9.94 0.01
CA ALA A 123 -4.86 9.83 -1.32
C ALA A 123 -5.68 8.56 -1.52
N ILE A 124 -5.27 7.46 -0.88
CA ILE A 124 -6.07 6.23 -0.82
C ILE A 124 -7.34 6.48 -0.01
N ASP A 125 -7.26 7.19 1.12
CA ASP A 125 -8.43 7.53 1.94
C ASP A 125 -9.43 8.42 1.17
N GLU A 126 -8.94 9.51 0.55
CA GLU A 126 -9.75 10.39 -0.30
C GLU A 126 -10.38 9.61 -1.46
N GLY A 127 -9.55 8.83 -2.16
CA GLY A 127 -9.99 7.99 -3.26
C GLY A 127 -11.07 7.01 -2.82
N THR A 128 -10.94 6.41 -1.63
CA THR A 128 -11.91 5.45 -1.09
C THR A 128 -13.28 6.08 -0.91
N GLY A 129 -13.35 7.33 -0.45
CA GLY A 129 -14.58 8.10 -0.39
C GLY A 129 -15.22 8.34 -1.78
N LYS A 130 -14.41 8.60 -2.80
CA LYS A 130 -14.88 8.72 -4.21
C LYS A 130 -15.42 7.39 -4.72
N LEU A 131 -14.69 6.30 -4.46
CA LEU A 131 -15.07 4.95 -4.89
C LEU A 131 -16.39 4.50 -4.25
N ALA A 132 -16.58 4.75 -2.96
CA ALA A 132 -17.83 4.49 -2.24
C ALA A 132 -19.03 5.25 -2.82
N SER A 133 -18.78 6.44 -3.37
CA SER A 133 -19.77 7.27 -4.06
C SER A 133 -20.02 6.84 -5.52
N GLY A 134 -19.33 5.80 -6.00
CA GLY A 134 -19.42 5.30 -7.38
C GLY A 134 -18.51 6.04 -8.37
N ASP A 135 -17.65 6.95 -7.91
CA ASP A 135 -16.71 7.71 -8.73
C ASP A 135 -15.34 7.01 -8.81
N ALA A 136 -15.29 5.92 -9.58
CA ALA A 136 -14.06 5.15 -9.79
C ALA A 136 -12.96 5.96 -10.53
N ALA A 137 -13.35 6.89 -11.41
CA ALA A 137 -12.41 7.78 -12.09
C ALA A 137 -11.77 8.76 -11.10
N GLY A 138 -12.55 9.28 -10.15
CA GLY A 138 -12.07 10.09 -9.03
C GLY A 138 -11.04 9.34 -8.17
N PHE A 139 -11.30 8.07 -7.84
CA PHE A 139 -10.34 7.21 -7.14
C PHE A 139 -9.02 7.09 -7.91
N GLN A 140 -9.07 6.75 -9.20
CA GLN A 140 -7.88 6.62 -10.05
C GLN A 140 -7.09 7.92 -10.14
N LYS A 141 -7.78 9.06 -10.26
CA LYS A 141 -7.16 10.38 -10.33
C LYS A 141 -6.47 10.77 -9.02
N ALA A 142 -7.11 10.52 -7.88
CA ALA A 142 -6.52 10.76 -6.56
C ALA A 142 -5.22 9.96 -6.38
N LEU A 143 -5.27 8.66 -6.70
CA LEU A 143 -4.09 7.79 -6.61
C LEU A 143 -2.98 8.21 -7.58
N ALA A 144 -3.32 8.47 -8.84
CA ALA A 144 -2.34 8.88 -9.86
C ALA A 144 -1.68 10.22 -9.53
N GLY A 145 -2.44 11.20 -9.04
CA GLY A 145 -1.92 12.50 -8.64
C GLY A 145 -0.89 12.39 -7.52
N SER A 146 -1.15 11.53 -6.53
CA SER A 146 -0.19 11.30 -5.44
C SER A 146 1.05 10.56 -5.92
N LEU A 147 0.89 9.48 -6.70
CA LEU A 147 2.03 8.70 -7.21
C LEU A 147 2.97 9.52 -8.10
N GLN A 148 2.45 10.46 -8.89
CA GLN A 148 3.29 11.35 -9.71
C GLN A 148 4.10 12.36 -8.90
N GLY A 149 3.61 12.73 -7.70
CA GLY A 149 4.29 13.66 -6.80
C GLY A 149 5.23 13.00 -5.79
N ILE A 150 5.16 11.67 -5.65
CA ILE A 150 5.92 10.92 -4.67
C ILE A 150 7.36 10.72 -5.17
N GLY A 151 8.23 11.64 -4.76
CA GLY A 151 9.68 11.45 -4.85
C GLY A 151 10.17 10.54 -3.74
N LEU A 152 9.91 9.22 -3.83
CA LEU A 152 10.55 8.27 -2.91
C LEU A 152 12.06 8.38 -3.09
N GLU A 153 12.73 8.87 -2.04
CA GLU A 153 14.18 8.86 -1.99
C GLU A 153 14.65 7.40 -2.10
N LYS A 154 15.67 7.16 -2.93
CA LYS A 154 16.26 5.82 -3.01
C LYS A 154 16.80 5.43 -1.64
N MET A 155 16.43 4.24 -1.18
CA MET A 155 16.93 3.71 0.08
C MET A 155 18.47 3.62 0.07
N PRO A 156 19.15 4.21 1.07
CA PRO A 156 20.60 4.07 1.25
C PRO A 156 21.04 2.59 1.23
N ALA A 157 22.17 2.30 0.58
CA ALA A 157 22.64 0.92 0.40
C ALA A 157 22.91 0.20 1.74
N SER A 158 23.40 0.93 2.75
CA SER A 158 23.58 0.43 4.11
C SER A 158 22.26 -0.03 4.72
N LEU A 159 21.20 0.79 4.62
CA LEU A 159 19.87 0.41 5.10
C LEU A 159 19.31 -0.77 4.31
N LYS A 160 19.52 -0.85 3.00
CA LYS A 160 19.01 -1.97 2.19
C LYS A 160 19.58 -3.33 2.64
N LYS A 161 20.83 -3.36 3.10
CA LYS A 161 21.47 -4.57 3.64
C LYS A 161 20.83 -4.99 4.97
N ASP A 162 20.57 -4.03 5.84
CA ASP A 162 20.12 -4.30 7.21
C ASP A 162 18.59 -4.34 7.34
N ALA A 163 17.87 -3.84 6.34
CA ALA A 163 16.41 -3.84 6.22
C ALA A 163 15.95 -4.45 4.87
N PRO A 164 16.22 -5.75 4.64
CA PRO A 164 15.93 -6.39 3.36
C PRO A 164 14.44 -6.39 2.99
N ALA A 165 13.52 -6.34 3.96
CA ALA A 165 12.08 -6.29 3.69
C ALA A 165 11.64 -5.01 2.98
N CYS A 166 12.43 -3.94 3.08
CA CYS A 166 12.18 -2.69 2.36
C CYS A 166 12.69 -2.74 0.90
N GLY A 167 13.46 -3.77 0.53
CA GLY A 167 14.00 -3.95 -0.81
C GLY A 167 13.13 -4.82 -1.72
N THR A 168 12.05 -5.40 -1.20
CA THR A 168 11.13 -6.32 -1.90
C THR A 168 9.79 -5.67 -2.24
N VAL A 169 9.64 -4.36 -1.98
CA VAL A 169 8.42 -3.58 -2.25
C VAL A 169 8.46 -2.98 -3.65
#